data_AF-A0A4Y2EXM4-F1
#
_entry.id   AF-A0A4Y2EXM4-F1
#
_cell.length_a   1.000
_cell.length_b   1.000
_cell.length_c   1.000
_cell.angle_alpha   90.00
_cell.angle_beta   90.00
_cell.angle_gamma   90.00
#
_symmetry.space_group_name_H-M   'P 1'
#
loop_
_entity.id
_entity.type
_entity.pdbx_description
1 polymer ?
#
loop_
_entity_poly.entity_id
_entity_poly.type
_entity_poly.pdbx_seq_one_letter_code
_entity_poly.pdbx_strand_id
1 'polypeptide(L)'
;MSKAEVANEFLGISFKHSHNKLSLGQKAYVEKILNKFRNCKSSCTPLVPKSTSSNFVNGERFHGPYRKLVGALLYLSMTTRPDILYSVNCLSQIQEQPTNPR
;
A
#
# COMPACT_ATOMS: atom_id res chain seq x y z
N MET A 1 -15.69 32.17 21.13
CA MET A 1 -15.69 31.32 19.92
C MET A 1 -14.76 30.14 20.20
N SER A 2 -15.31 28.94 20.27
CA SER A 2 -14.60 27.70 20.61
C SER A 2 -13.53 27.40 19.55
N LYS A 3 -12.26 27.25 19.95
CA LYS A 3 -11.21 26.74 19.06
C LYS A 3 -11.61 25.30 18.71
N ALA A 4 -11.98 25.06 17.46
CA ALA A 4 -12.15 23.71 16.96
C ALA A 4 -10.81 22.97 17.13
N GLU A 5 -10.81 21.96 17.99
CA GLU A 5 -9.65 21.12 18.24
C GLU A 5 -9.37 20.33 16.94
N VAL A 6 -8.24 20.61 16.31
CA VAL A 6 -7.91 20.04 15.01
C VAL A 6 -7.54 18.57 15.21
N ALA A 7 -8.27 17.67 14.56
CA ALA A 7 -8.00 16.23 14.64
C ALA A 7 -6.59 15.91 14.09
N ASN A 8 -5.77 15.26 14.91
CA ASN A 8 -4.39 14.93 14.57
C ASN A 8 -4.23 13.50 14.00
N GLU A 9 -5.20 12.60 14.23
CA GLU A 9 -5.19 11.24 13.70
C GLU A 9 -6.62 10.70 13.47
N PHE A 10 -6.80 9.93 12.39
CA PHE A 10 -8.04 9.17 12.12
C PHE A 10 -7.70 7.88 11.38
N LEU A 11 -8.21 6.75 11.88
CA LEU A 11 -7.93 5.41 11.34
C LEU A 11 -6.42 5.08 11.21
N GLY A 12 -5.56 5.69 12.02
CA GLY A 12 -4.10 5.53 11.94
C GLY A 12 -3.44 6.38 10.85
N ILE A 13 -4.17 7.30 10.22
CA ILE A 13 -3.66 8.35 9.34
C ILE A 13 -3.42 9.60 10.19
N SER A 14 -2.18 10.05 10.23
CA SER A 14 -1.77 11.31 10.86
C SER A 14 -1.99 12.50 9.94
N PHE A 15 -2.48 13.60 10.51
CA PHE A 15 -2.70 14.86 9.83
C PHE A 15 -1.67 15.89 10.30
N LYS A 16 -0.93 16.47 9.36
CA LYS A 16 -0.04 17.61 9.63
C LYS A 16 -0.60 18.84 8.94
N HIS A 17 -1.12 19.75 9.76
CA HIS A 17 -1.61 21.03 9.31
C HIS A 17 -0.46 22.03 9.25
N SER A 18 -0.28 22.68 8.11
CA SER A 18 0.58 23.83 7.91
C SER A 18 -0.27 24.97 7.35
N HIS A 19 0.22 26.21 7.44
CA HIS A 19 -0.54 27.44 7.12
C HIS A 19 -1.54 27.34 5.95
N ASN A 20 -1.18 26.66 4.85
CA ASN A 20 -2.09 26.43 3.74
C ASN A 20 -1.96 25.03 3.11
N LYS A 21 -1.54 24.04 3.90
CA LYS A 21 -1.32 22.66 3.42
C LYS A 21 -1.75 21.65 4.47
N LEU A 22 -2.42 20.60 4.03
CA LEU A 22 -2.67 19.40 4.81
C LEU A 22 -1.78 18.29 4.27
N SER A 23 -0.90 17.75 5.11
CA SER A 23 -0.10 16.57 4.78
C SER A 23 -0.64 15.36 5.53
N LEU A 24 -0.84 14.26 4.80
CA LEU A 24 -1.28 12.98 5.35
C LEU A 24 -0.09 12.04 5.50
N GLY A 25 -0.03 11.31 6.60
CA GLY A 25 1.05 10.34 6.83
C GLY A 25 0.56 9.10 7.57
N GLN A 26 1.14 7.94 7.25
CA GLN A 26 0.73 6.67 7.84
C GLN A 26 1.94 5.82 8.25
N LYS A 27 3.00 6.46 8.76
CA LYS A 27 4.31 5.84 9.02
C LYS A 27 4.21 4.58 9.89
N ALA A 28 3.48 4.65 11.00
CA ALA A 28 3.29 3.50 11.90
C ALA A 28 2.63 2.30 11.19
N TYR A 29 1.70 2.55 10.27
CA TYR A 29 1.07 1.48 9.49
C TYR A 29 2.01 0.88 8.45
N VAL A 30 2.82 1.71 7.77
CA VAL A 30 3.86 1.23 6.84
C VAL A 30 4.84 0.32 7.58
N GLU A 31 5.35 0.74 8.74
CA GLU A 31 6.25 -0.06 9.57
C GLU A 31 5.59 -1.37 10.02
N LYS A 32 4.31 -1.34 10.39
CA LYS A 32 3.53 -2.53 10.75
C LYS A 32 3.42 -3.52 9.58
N ILE A 33 3.18 -3.05 8.36
CA ILE A 33 3.15 -3.90 7.15
C ILE A 33 4.53 -4.52 6.92
N LEU A 34 5.59 -3.70 6.90
CA LEU A 34 6.96 -4.18 6.68
C LEU A 34 7.39 -5.22 7.72
N ASN A 35 7.05 -5.00 8.99
CA ASN A 35 7.33 -5.95 10.07
C ASN A 35 6.53 -7.24 9.97
N LYS A 36 5.36 -7.24 9.31
CA LYS A 36 4.51 -8.41 9.12
C LYS A 36 4.92 -9.22 7.89
N PHE A 37 5.36 -8.55 6.84
CA PHE A 37 5.81 -9.15 5.59
C PHE A 37 7.33 -8.94 5.46
N ARG A 38 8.12 -9.61 6.31
CA ARG A 38 9.56 -9.34 6.52
C ARG A 38 10.51 -9.67 5.36
N ASN A 39 9.99 -10.12 4.21
CA ASN A 39 10.78 -10.54 3.05
C ASN A 39 10.54 -9.64 1.84
N CYS A 40 10.70 -8.32 2.01
CA CYS A 40 10.51 -7.35 0.94
C CYS A 40 11.83 -6.65 0.60
N LYS A 41 12.15 -6.55 -0.69
CA LYS A 41 13.25 -5.72 -1.18
C LYS A 41 12.74 -4.30 -1.43
N SER A 42 13.58 -3.30 -1.15
CA SER A 42 13.28 -1.92 -1.53
C SER A 42 13.21 -1.82 -3.06
N SER A 43 12.21 -1.10 -3.58
CA SER A 43 12.09 -0.77 -4.99
C SER A 43 11.66 0.68 -5.15
N CYS A 44 12.37 1.43 -5.99
CA CYS A 44 11.99 2.78 -6.38
C CYS A 44 10.78 2.77 -7.34
N THR A 45 10.59 1.67 -8.07
CA THR A 45 9.53 1.53 -9.06
C THR A 45 8.57 0.42 -8.59
N PRO A 46 7.35 0.76 -8.14
CA PRO A 46 6.41 -0.21 -7.59
C PRO A 46 6.03 -1.34 -8.56
N LEU A 47 6.04 -1.04 -9.86
CA LEU A 47 5.81 -2.01 -10.94
C LEU A 47 6.51 -1.55 -12.21
N VAL A 48 7.08 -2.48 -12.97
CA VAL A 48 7.73 -2.19 -14.25
C VAL A 48 6.74 -1.48 -15.20
N PRO A 49 7.14 -0.40 -15.90
CA PRO A 49 6.25 0.30 -16.81
C PRO A 49 5.63 -0.63 -17.86
N LYS A 50 4.36 -0.40 -18.18
CA LYS A 50 3.55 -1.21 -19.12
C LYS A 50 3.25 -2.64 -18.65
N SER A 51 3.63 -3.03 -17.43
CA SER A 51 3.21 -4.31 -16.87
C SER A 51 1.74 -4.29 -16.48
N THR A 52 1.03 -5.34 -16.89
CA THR A 52 -0.34 -5.70 -16.55
C THR A 52 -0.39 -6.96 -15.68
N SER A 53 -1.55 -7.28 -15.11
CA SER A 53 -1.80 -8.51 -14.32
C SER A 53 -1.42 -9.81 -15.06
N SER A 54 -1.56 -9.83 -16.39
CA SER A 54 -1.18 -10.97 -17.24
C SER A 54 0.30 -11.35 -17.14
N ASN A 55 1.20 -10.42 -16.79
CA ASN A 55 2.63 -10.71 -16.62
C ASN A 55 2.92 -11.62 -15.43
N PHE A 56 1.96 -11.77 -14.51
CA PHE A 56 2.11 -12.55 -13.29
C PHE A 56 1.47 -13.94 -13.37
N VAL A 57 0.59 -14.20 -14.33
CA VAL A 57 -0.21 -15.44 -14.38
C VAL A 57 0.65 -16.71 -14.45
N ASN A 58 1.82 -16.64 -15.09
CA ASN A 58 2.73 -17.78 -15.30
C ASN A 58 3.98 -17.73 -14.39
N GLY A 59 3.87 -17.09 -13.23
CA GLY A 59 4.94 -17.04 -12.22
C GLY A 59 4.98 -18.27 -11.32
N GLU A 60 6.02 -18.37 -10.50
CA GLU A 60 6.06 -19.35 -9.40
C GLU A 60 4.94 -19.03 -8.42
N ARG A 61 4.24 -20.04 -7.90
CA ARG A 61 3.12 -19.84 -6.98
C ARG A 61 3.57 -19.16 -5.68
N PHE A 62 2.85 -18.13 -5.26
CA PHE A 62 3.09 -17.49 -3.97
C PHE A 62 2.49 -18.31 -2.83
N HIS A 63 3.34 -18.69 -1.87
CA HIS A 63 2.92 -19.42 -0.67
C HIS A 63 2.92 -18.47 0.53
N GLY A 64 1.75 -17.89 0.84
CA GLY A 64 1.60 -16.99 1.97
C GLY A 64 0.22 -16.33 2.06
N PRO A 65 0.00 -15.43 3.03
CA PRO A 65 -1.29 -14.77 3.24
C PRO A 65 -1.55 -13.64 2.23
N TYR A 66 -1.63 -13.98 0.94
CA TYR A 66 -1.70 -13.05 -0.19
C TYR A 66 -2.83 -12.02 -0.05
N ARG A 67 -4.06 -12.46 0.24
CA ARG A 67 -5.22 -11.56 0.43
C ARG A 67 -5.01 -10.55 1.55
N LYS A 68 -4.32 -10.95 2.63
CA LYS A 68 -4.00 -10.03 3.75
C LYS A 68 -2.95 -9.00 3.33
N LEU A 69 -1.98 -9.40 2.50
CA LEU A 69 -0.98 -8.49 1.93
C LEU A 69 -1.63 -7.48 1.00
N VAL A 70 -2.38 -7.95 0.00
CA VAL A 70 -3.08 -7.08 -0.96
C VAL A 70 -4.02 -6.12 -0.25
N GLY A 71 -4.82 -6.59 0.71
CA GLY A 71 -5.72 -5.72 1.47
C GLY A 71 -4.99 -4.63 2.27
N ALA A 72 -3.85 -4.97 2.88
CA ALA A 72 -3.04 -4.00 3.61
C ALA A 72 -2.42 -2.93 2.68
N LEU A 73 -1.92 -3.37 1.51
CA LEU A 73 -1.39 -2.45 0.49
C LEU A 73 -2.49 -1.59 -0.14
N LEU A 74 -3.70 -2.15 -0.33
CA LEU A 74 -4.83 -1.43 -0.89
C LEU A 74 -5.23 -0.28 0.03
N TYR A 75 -5.34 -0.54 1.34
CA TYR A 75 -5.62 0.50 2.31
C TYR A 75 -4.57 1.62 2.27
N LEU A 76 -3.28 1.28 2.28
CA LEU A 76 -2.18 2.25 2.19
C LEU A 76 -2.26 3.08 0.90
N SER A 77 -2.59 2.44 -0.22
CA SER A 77 -2.65 3.08 -1.54
C SER A 77 -3.81 4.06 -1.69
N MET A 78 -4.96 3.76 -1.06
CA MET A 78 -6.15 4.62 -1.09
C MET A 78 -6.01 5.85 -0.19
N THR A 79 -5.20 5.77 0.87
CA THR A 79 -5.12 6.82 1.90
C THR A 79 -3.95 7.77 1.69
N THR A 80 -2.72 7.24 1.59
CA THR A 80 -1.48 8.05 1.68
C THR A 80 -0.44 7.74 0.62
N ARG A 81 -0.56 6.62 -0.12
CA ARG A 81 0.39 6.20 -1.17
C ARG A 81 -0.29 5.93 -2.52
N PRO A 82 -0.88 6.95 -3.17
CA PRO A 82 -1.53 6.76 -4.48
C PRO A 82 -0.55 6.29 -5.57
N ASP A 83 0.75 6.51 -5.38
CA ASP A 83 1.83 6.11 -6.28
C ASP A 83 1.95 4.59 -6.48
N ILE A 84 1.50 3.77 -5.51
CA ILE A 84 1.52 2.31 -5.64
C ILE A 84 0.17 1.71 -6.08
N LEU A 85 -0.87 2.53 -6.22
CA LEU A 85 -2.26 2.07 -6.42
C LEU A 85 -2.41 1.15 -7.64
N TYR A 86 -1.77 1.51 -8.76
CA TYR A 86 -1.81 0.70 -9.98
C TYR A 86 -1.21 -0.69 -9.76
N SER A 87 -0.04 -0.76 -9.13
CA SER A 87 0.64 -2.02 -8.82
C SER A 87 -0.22 -2.92 -7.94
N VAL A 88 -0.85 -2.35 -6.91
CA VAL A 88 -1.74 -3.08 -5.99
C VAL A 88 -3.00 -3.58 -6.71
N ASN A 89 -3.55 -2.80 -7.63
CA ASN A 89 -4.67 -3.23 -8.46
C ASN A 89 -4.29 -4.44 -9.33
N CYS A 90 -3.15 -4.41 -10.02
CA CYS A 90 -2.68 -5.55 -10.81
C CYS A 90 -2.52 -6.82 -9.95
N LEU A 91 -1.96 -6.69 -8.74
CA LEU A 91 -1.85 -7.80 -7.79
C LEU A 91 -3.21 -8.32 -7.31
N SER A 92 -4.21 -7.44 -7.19
CA SER A 92 -5.56 -7.85 -6.77
C SER A 92 -6.26 -8.76 -7.78
N GLN A 93 -5.95 -8.61 -9.07
CA GLN A 93 -6.56 -9.39 -10.16
C GLN A 93 -6.10 -10.85 -10.18
N ILE A 94 -4.88 -11.14 -9.69
CA ILE A 94 -4.32 -12.51 -9.66
C ILE A 94 -4.57 -13.24 -8.33
N GLN A 95 -5.48 -12.73 -7.48
CA GLN A 95 -5.69 -13.25 -6.13
C GLN A 95 -6.12 -14.73 -6.03
N GLU A 96 -6.70 -15.28 -7.10
CA GLU A 96 -7.12 -16.69 -7.17
C GLU A 96 -5.91 -17.62 -7.29
N GLN A 97 -4.92 -17.21 -8.08
CA GLN A 97 -3.68 -17.94 -8.32
C GLN A 97 -2.50 -16.97 -8.18
N PRO A 98 -2.14 -16.59 -6.94
CA PRO A 98 -1.11 -15.60 -6.72
C PRO A 98 0.27 -16.18 -7.04
N THR A 99 1.14 -15.35 -7.60
CA THR A 99 2.49 -15.72 -8.00
C THR A 99 3.54 -14.77 -7.43
N ASN A 100 4.77 -15.25 -7.32
CA ASN A 100 5.93 -14.44 -7.01
C ASN A 100 6.23 -13.54 -8.22
N PRO A 101 6.38 -12.22 -8.03
CA PRO A 101 6.90 -11.36 -9.08
C PRO A 101 8.31 -11.83 -9.47
N ARG A 102 8.57 -11.89 -10.79
CA ARG A 102 9.88 -12.23 -11.35
C ARG A 102 10.90 -11.13 -11.11
#